data_AF-A0A350VUQ6-F1
#
_entry.id   AF-A0A350VUQ6-F1
#
_cell.length_a   1.000
_cell.length_b   1.000
_cell.length_c   1.000
_cell.angle_alpha   90.00
_cell.angle_beta   90.00
_cell.angle_gamma   90.00
#
_symmetry.space_group_name_H-M   'P 1'
#
loop_
_entity.id
_entity.type
_entity.pdbx_description
1 polymer ?
#
loop_
_entity_poly.entity_id
_entity_poly.type
_entity_poly.pdbx_seq_one_letter_code
_entity_poly.pdbx_strand_id
1 'polypeptide(L)'
;MTAGFLAAVTLISSFGTIDVSAASLDMSEQSETDYDLMGNIWTGSGEVWSEPEYDGWQLTWSAGIFYDRLDRIEKDGIIYIYSYDDNGHRISKSSDGLLVTYEYNADGYLLSEKKEDTVIEYSYVYNQVTGRMRLYGFTYDGVEYVYEYEHDDAGAIIGIASEGNEVVRYTYNYGVCENVLGIDENGMWVEKSDDSTFVGNINPFRYTQKYLDVETGWYWSERYYAQADGRYIDGISDEKAEQLYELQGDSIEIYCKRYTVGADITGNNAVMSLADNADATVDYIAKVLYCESSAYIPDQQGVAWCIKSRMDAGYGGRTTAIGIVTYNNEFAGDMQHNDTNGDGIAQDKENIRQDFHEHEENAAWRSACQLAIQLNNGNNPTPYKPSGYTGQMYFRSIGTMTDNLIDDSGTLRLGADGPVIYSLLIIDFGNIASRAVLESSIVQGYSGQRNVFFKIK
;
A
#
# COMPACT_ATOMS: atom_id res chain seq x y z
N MET A 1 18.92 27.79 -58.39
CA MET A 1 20.10 27.24 -57.70
C MET A 1 19.82 27.40 -56.22
N THR A 2 19.64 26.38 -55.38
CA THR A 2 19.89 24.94 -55.44
C THR A 2 18.97 24.32 -54.39
N ALA A 3 18.15 23.33 -54.78
CA ALA A 3 17.40 22.47 -53.88
C ALA A 3 18.27 21.28 -53.50
N GLY A 4 18.39 20.99 -52.21
CA GLY A 4 19.09 19.83 -51.68
C GLY A 4 18.16 18.62 -51.58
N PHE A 5 18.45 17.61 -52.38
CA PHE A 5 17.87 16.27 -52.38
C PHE A 5 18.24 15.51 -51.09
N LEU A 6 17.27 14.86 -50.43
CA LEU A 6 17.52 13.71 -49.57
C LEU A 6 16.73 12.53 -50.12
N ALA A 7 17.45 11.50 -50.57
CA ALA A 7 16.89 10.32 -51.21
C ALA A 7 16.28 9.37 -50.16
N ALA A 8 15.01 9.03 -50.35
CA ALA A 8 14.37 7.94 -49.63
C ALA A 8 14.89 6.59 -50.18
N VAL A 9 15.47 5.78 -49.30
CA VAL A 9 15.76 4.36 -49.56
C VAL A 9 14.54 3.57 -49.12
N THR A 10 13.75 3.11 -50.08
CA THR A 10 12.62 2.22 -49.86
C THR A 10 13.13 0.79 -49.72
N LEU A 11 13.09 0.24 -48.51
CA LEU A 11 13.20 -1.19 -48.27
C LEU A 11 11.79 -1.75 -48.11
N ILE A 12 11.34 -2.48 -49.12
CA ILE A 12 10.08 -3.21 -49.14
C ILE A 12 10.30 -4.53 -48.39
N SER A 13 9.61 -4.74 -47.28
CA SER A 13 9.33 -6.08 -46.75
C SER A 13 7.87 -6.17 -46.38
N SER A 14 7.19 -7.09 -47.04
CA SER A 14 5.78 -7.44 -46.90
C SER A 14 5.46 -8.00 -45.52
N PHE A 15 4.66 -7.28 -44.73
CA PHE A 15 3.78 -7.87 -43.73
C PHE A 15 2.44 -7.14 -43.78
N GLY A 16 1.37 -7.93 -43.68
CA GLY A 16 0.01 -7.49 -43.93
C GLY A 16 -0.40 -6.28 -43.11
N THR A 17 -1.26 -5.46 -43.69
CA THR A 17 -2.01 -4.40 -43.03
C THR A 17 -2.62 -4.92 -41.73
N ILE A 18 -2.12 -4.43 -40.59
CA ILE A 18 -2.82 -4.49 -39.31
C ILE A 18 -3.94 -3.46 -39.41
N ASP A 19 -5.18 -3.95 -39.41
CA ASP A 19 -6.36 -3.11 -39.33
C ASP A 19 -6.50 -2.61 -37.89
N VAL A 20 -6.01 -1.39 -37.64
CA VAL A 20 -6.15 -0.72 -36.34
C VAL A 20 -7.52 -0.03 -36.32
N SER A 21 -8.58 -0.84 -36.26
CA SER A 21 -9.94 -0.38 -35.99
C SER A 21 -10.52 -1.11 -34.78
N ALA A 22 -9.75 -1.14 -33.70
CA ALA A 22 -10.33 -1.16 -32.37
C ALA A 22 -10.05 0.22 -31.79
N ALA A 23 -11.06 0.88 -31.24
CA ALA A 23 -10.89 2.13 -30.51
C ALA A 23 -9.87 1.88 -29.40
N SER A 24 -8.60 2.20 -29.66
CA SER A 24 -7.58 2.34 -28.65
C SER A 24 -7.95 3.59 -27.89
N LEU A 25 -8.52 3.41 -26.71
CA LEU A 25 -8.39 4.41 -25.66
C LEU A 25 -6.89 4.56 -25.42
N ASP A 26 -6.33 5.60 -26.02
CA ASP A 26 -4.96 6.01 -25.78
C ASP A 26 -4.89 6.52 -24.33
N MET A 27 -4.44 5.63 -23.44
CA MET A 27 -4.21 5.95 -22.03
C MET A 27 -2.75 6.35 -21.78
N SER A 28 -1.95 6.61 -22.83
CA SER A 28 -0.51 6.81 -22.72
C SER A 28 -0.05 8.21 -22.26
N GLU A 29 -0.99 9.08 -21.88
CA GLU A 29 -0.71 10.38 -21.22
C GLU A 29 -1.66 10.65 -20.03
N GLN A 30 -2.18 9.63 -19.36
CA GLN A 30 -3.10 9.84 -18.24
C GLN A 30 -2.34 9.95 -16.93
N SER A 31 -2.43 11.11 -16.28
CA SER A 31 -2.09 11.26 -14.87
C SER A 31 -2.73 10.13 -14.07
N GLU A 32 -1.92 9.48 -13.24
CA GLU A 32 -2.39 8.60 -12.17
C GLU A 32 -3.48 9.33 -11.37
N THR A 33 -4.35 8.59 -10.66
CA THR A 33 -5.40 9.11 -9.74
C THR A 33 -6.59 9.75 -10.49
N ASP A 34 -7.78 9.14 -10.62
CA ASP A 34 -8.79 8.90 -9.59
C ASP A 34 -10.01 8.17 -10.20
N TYR A 35 -9.81 7.29 -11.19
CA TYR A 35 -10.93 6.75 -11.98
C TYR A 35 -11.57 5.47 -11.39
N ASP A 36 -12.90 5.42 -11.34
CA ASP A 36 -13.72 4.23 -11.21
C ASP A 36 -13.50 3.27 -12.40
N LEU A 37 -14.01 2.04 -12.26
CA LEU A 37 -13.83 0.98 -13.25
C LEU A 37 -14.57 1.21 -14.59
N MET A 38 -15.29 2.33 -14.74
CA MET A 38 -15.91 2.80 -15.98
C MET A 38 -15.13 3.96 -16.62
N GLY A 39 -14.02 4.38 -16.01
CA GLY A 39 -13.22 5.51 -16.46
C GLY A 39 -13.78 6.88 -16.03
N ASN A 40 -14.66 6.93 -15.03
CA ASN A 40 -15.10 8.20 -14.43
C ASN A 40 -14.29 8.49 -13.17
N ILE A 41 -14.00 9.75 -12.88
CA ILE A 41 -13.34 10.10 -11.61
C ILE A 41 -14.26 9.72 -10.45
N TRP A 42 -13.81 8.83 -9.56
CA TRP A 42 -14.47 8.54 -8.30
C TRP A 42 -14.14 9.65 -7.30
N THR A 43 -15.13 10.48 -6.99
CA THR A 43 -14.96 11.68 -6.16
C THR A 43 -15.37 11.47 -4.69
N GLY A 44 -15.73 10.25 -4.31
CA GLY A 44 -16.47 9.99 -3.06
C GLY A 44 -17.82 10.72 -3.02
N SER A 45 -18.51 10.63 -1.88
CA SER A 45 -19.73 11.42 -1.62
C SER A 45 -19.43 12.91 -1.41
N GLY A 46 -18.19 13.25 -1.06
CA GLY A 46 -17.80 14.57 -0.58
C GLY A 46 -18.35 14.90 0.81
N GLU A 47 -18.90 13.91 1.52
CA GLU A 47 -19.39 14.03 2.88
C GLU A 47 -18.37 13.51 3.90
N VAL A 48 -18.29 14.21 5.04
CA VAL A 48 -17.58 13.72 6.23
C VAL A 48 -18.50 12.72 6.93
N TRP A 49 -17.99 11.52 7.17
CA TRP A 49 -18.69 10.51 7.97
C TRP A 49 -17.99 10.21 9.28
N SER A 50 -16.70 10.52 9.38
CA SER A 50 -15.89 10.29 10.58
C SER A 50 -16.50 10.93 11.81
N GLU A 51 -16.44 10.22 12.93
CA GLU A 51 -17.02 10.70 14.18
C GLU A 51 -16.37 12.04 14.62
N PRO A 52 -17.17 12.99 15.15
CA PRO A 52 -16.67 14.31 15.54
C PRO A 52 -16.00 14.31 16.92
N GLU A 53 -15.86 13.16 17.57
CA GLU A 53 -15.25 13.03 18.89
C GLU A 53 -14.50 11.70 19.01
N TYR A 54 -13.33 11.75 19.65
CA TYR A 54 -12.57 10.57 20.04
C TYR A 54 -11.69 10.86 21.25
N ASP A 55 -11.76 10.02 22.28
CA ASP A 55 -10.98 10.14 23.53
C ASP A 55 -11.05 11.54 24.19
N GLY A 56 -12.24 12.14 24.16
CA GLY A 56 -12.52 13.48 24.68
C GLY A 56 -12.02 14.62 23.81
N TRP A 57 -11.36 14.35 22.67
CA TRP A 57 -11.02 15.35 21.68
C TRP A 57 -12.20 15.59 20.74
N GLN A 58 -12.56 16.85 20.53
CA GLN A 58 -13.46 17.24 19.45
C GLN A 58 -12.67 17.31 18.14
N LEU A 59 -13.16 16.63 17.11
CA LEU A 59 -12.50 16.48 15.82
C LEU A 59 -13.27 17.25 14.75
N THR A 60 -12.55 17.87 13.83
CA THR A 60 -13.10 18.48 12.62
C THR A 60 -12.37 17.93 11.43
N TRP A 61 -13.14 17.50 10.44
CA TRP A 61 -12.66 16.78 9.28
C TRP A 61 -12.99 17.53 7.99
N SER A 62 -12.17 17.32 6.97
CA SER A 62 -12.55 17.52 5.57
C SER A 62 -12.84 16.18 4.93
N ALA A 63 -13.84 16.15 4.04
CA ALA A 63 -14.14 14.95 3.30
C ALA A 63 -12.99 14.68 2.32
N GLY A 64 -12.31 13.56 2.49
CA GLY A 64 -11.45 13.00 1.47
C GLY A 64 -12.22 12.03 0.58
N ILE A 65 -11.51 11.44 -0.38
CA ILE A 65 -12.08 10.52 -1.35
C ILE A 65 -12.54 9.24 -0.62
N PHE A 66 -11.66 8.57 0.12
CA PHE A 66 -11.98 7.35 0.90
C PHE A 66 -11.94 7.54 2.40
N TYR A 67 -10.99 8.32 2.90
CA TYR A 67 -10.84 8.58 4.32
C TYR A 67 -11.12 10.07 4.54
N ASP A 68 -11.66 10.43 5.69
CA ASP A 68 -11.79 11.84 6.01
C ASP A 68 -10.48 12.33 6.62
N ARG A 69 -10.07 13.54 6.25
CA ARG A 69 -8.80 14.11 6.66
C ARG A 69 -9.00 14.99 7.88
N LEU A 70 -8.19 14.78 8.91
CA LEU A 70 -8.32 15.51 10.18
C LEU A 70 -7.76 16.92 10.04
N ASP A 71 -8.61 17.94 10.07
CA ASP A 71 -8.17 19.34 9.90
C ASP A 71 -7.89 20.02 11.24
N ARG A 72 -8.61 19.62 12.30
CA ARG A 72 -8.53 20.27 13.61
C ARG A 72 -8.94 19.35 14.74
N ILE A 73 -8.27 19.50 15.89
CA ILE A 73 -8.69 18.92 17.16
C ILE A 73 -8.77 19.96 18.27
N GLU A 74 -9.65 19.73 19.24
CA GLU A 74 -9.81 20.58 20.42
C GLU A 74 -10.13 19.77 21.68
N LYS A 75 -9.45 20.10 22.78
CA LYS A 75 -9.74 19.56 24.12
C LYS A 75 -9.36 20.58 25.17
N ASP A 76 -10.25 20.82 26.13
CA ASP A 76 -10.05 21.77 27.24
C ASP A 76 -9.59 23.18 26.81
N GLY A 77 -10.05 23.65 25.65
CA GLY A 77 -9.71 24.96 25.08
C GLY A 77 -8.36 25.02 24.35
N ILE A 78 -7.60 23.93 24.34
CA ILE A 78 -6.38 23.78 23.53
C ILE A 78 -6.80 23.32 22.13
N ILE A 79 -6.29 24.02 21.11
CA ILE A 79 -6.65 23.78 19.71
C ILE A 79 -5.39 23.42 18.92
N TYR A 80 -5.48 22.39 18.10
CA TYR A 80 -4.49 22.08 17.07
C TYR A 80 -5.15 22.11 15.69
N ILE A 81 -4.49 22.75 14.73
CA ILE A 81 -4.94 22.85 13.33
C ILE A 81 -3.84 22.31 12.43
N TYR A 82 -4.23 21.48 11.46
CA TYR A 82 -3.34 20.83 10.51
C TYR A 82 -3.56 21.36 9.09
N SER A 83 -2.52 21.30 8.27
CA SER A 83 -2.63 21.58 6.84
C SER A 83 -1.83 20.57 6.03
N TYR A 84 -2.26 20.34 4.79
CA TYR A 84 -1.77 19.27 3.93
C TYR A 84 -1.39 19.79 2.54
N ASP A 85 -0.48 19.11 1.86
CA ASP A 85 -0.19 19.33 0.44
C ASP A 85 -1.21 18.60 -0.46
N ASP A 86 -1.02 18.71 -1.78
CA ASP A 86 -1.89 18.10 -2.79
C ASP A 86 -1.79 16.56 -2.84
N ASN A 87 -0.78 15.97 -2.17
CA ASN A 87 -0.60 14.51 -2.05
C ASN A 87 -1.02 14.00 -0.66
N GLY A 88 -1.70 14.84 0.14
CA GLY A 88 -2.16 14.48 1.48
C GLY A 88 -1.09 14.50 2.58
N HIS A 89 0.17 14.89 2.30
CA HIS A 89 1.18 14.97 3.34
C HIS A 89 0.92 16.17 4.27
N ARG A 90 1.01 15.96 5.59
CA ARG A 90 0.86 17.02 6.59
C ARG A 90 2.05 17.98 6.52
N ILE A 91 1.85 19.19 6.01
CA ILE A 91 2.88 20.23 5.86
C ILE A 91 2.92 21.22 7.02
N SER A 92 1.87 21.30 7.85
CA SER A 92 1.95 22.08 9.10
C SER A 92 1.03 21.59 10.22
N LYS A 93 1.42 21.92 11.46
CA LYS A 93 0.63 21.79 12.68
C LYS A 93 0.76 23.08 13.48
N SER A 94 -0.35 23.67 13.90
CA SER A 94 -0.34 24.91 14.69
C SER A 94 -1.20 24.80 15.95
N SER A 95 -0.74 25.40 17.04
CA SER A 95 -1.43 25.47 18.33
C SER A 95 -0.98 26.68 19.12
N ASP A 96 -1.90 27.51 19.62
CA ASP A 96 -1.64 28.67 20.49
C ASP A 96 -0.44 29.56 20.08
N GLY A 97 -0.34 29.86 18.78
CA GLY A 97 0.73 30.72 18.22
C GLY A 97 2.04 30.00 17.93
N LEU A 98 2.16 28.73 18.30
CA LEU A 98 3.22 27.85 17.85
C LEU A 98 2.87 27.26 16.47
N LEU A 99 3.84 27.25 15.57
CA LEU A 99 3.74 26.63 14.25
C LEU A 99 4.91 25.65 14.07
N VAL A 100 4.57 24.43 13.68
CA VAL A 100 5.51 23.42 13.18
C VAL A 100 5.24 23.23 11.70
N THR A 101 6.30 23.28 10.88
CA THR A 101 6.23 23.02 9.43
C THR A 101 7.02 21.78 9.08
N TYR A 102 6.55 21.01 8.10
CA TYR A 102 7.12 19.74 7.67
C TYR A 102 7.48 19.81 6.19
N GLU A 103 8.63 19.23 5.80
CA GLU A 103 9.09 19.16 4.41
C GLU A 103 9.29 17.71 4.00
N TYR A 104 8.80 17.33 2.82
CA TYR A 104 8.87 15.98 2.28
C TYR A 104 9.65 15.96 0.96
N ASN A 105 10.23 14.81 0.62
CA ASN A 105 10.79 14.61 -0.71
C ASN A 105 9.70 14.16 -1.71
N ALA A 106 10.09 13.99 -2.98
CA ALA A 106 9.17 13.59 -4.05
C ALA A 106 8.55 12.19 -3.86
N ASP A 107 9.17 11.35 -3.03
CA ASP A 107 8.71 10.00 -2.73
C ASP A 107 7.88 9.93 -1.43
N GLY A 108 7.56 11.09 -0.82
CA GLY A 108 6.72 11.17 0.39
C GLY A 108 7.46 10.95 1.72
N TYR A 109 8.80 10.91 1.73
CA TYR A 109 9.57 10.79 2.97
C TYR A 109 9.74 12.15 3.65
N LEU A 110 9.40 12.24 4.94
CA LEU A 110 9.59 13.44 5.76
C LEU A 110 11.08 13.73 5.91
N LEU A 111 11.56 14.83 5.34
CA LEU A 111 12.96 15.27 5.37
C LEU A 111 13.28 16.17 6.55
N SER A 112 12.35 17.04 6.95
CA SER A 112 12.59 17.93 8.08
C SER A 112 11.31 18.38 8.77
N GLU A 113 11.46 18.77 10.03
CA GLU A 113 10.48 19.61 10.71
C GLU A 113 11.15 20.84 11.30
N LYS A 114 10.39 21.92 11.37
CA LYS A 114 10.84 23.19 11.91
C LYS A 114 9.83 23.76 12.88
N LYS A 115 10.31 24.07 14.08
CA LYS A 115 9.57 24.74 15.15
C LYS A 115 10.35 25.99 15.56
N GLU A 116 9.82 27.17 15.23
CA GLU A 116 10.52 28.45 15.40
C GLU A 116 11.92 28.44 14.75
N ASP A 117 12.99 28.59 15.54
CA ASP A 117 14.38 28.54 15.08
C ASP A 117 15.01 27.13 15.17
N THR A 118 14.25 26.16 15.70
CA THR A 118 14.70 24.77 15.86
C THR A 118 14.33 23.96 14.64
N VAL A 119 15.29 23.20 14.11
CA VAL A 119 15.11 22.30 12.95
C VAL A 119 15.59 20.91 13.33
N ILE A 120 14.81 19.90 12.95
CA ILE A 120 15.22 18.50 12.95
C ILE A 120 15.26 18.04 11.50
N GLU A 121 16.39 17.47 11.07
CA GLU A 121 16.57 16.93 9.72
C GLU A 121 16.64 15.41 9.78
N TYR A 122 15.77 14.73 9.05
CA TYR A 122 15.66 13.28 9.00
C TYR A 122 16.49 12.69 7.87
N SER A 123 17.17 11.59 8.15
CA SER A 123 18.02 10.90 7.18
C SER A 123 17.49 9.50 6.88
N TYR A 124 17.65 9.07 5.62
CA TYR A 124 17.19 7.77 5.14
C TYR A 124 18.31 7.02 4.44
N VAL A 125 18.31 5.70 4.56
CA VAL A 125 19.26 4.80 3.88
C VAL A 125 18.53 3.75 3.07
N TYR A 126 19.05 3.41 1.89
CA TYR A 126 18.46 2.40 1.03
C TYR A 126 18.87 1.02 1.50
N ASN A 127 17.89 0.23 1.92
CA ASN A 127 18.13 -1.15 2.23
C ASN A 127 18.05 -2.00 0.95
N GLN A 128 19.16 -2.64 0.59
CA GLN A 128 19.24 -3.46 -0.63
C GLN A 128 18.54 -4.83 -0.48
N VAL A 129 18.32 -5.30 0.75
CA VAL A 129 17.65 -6.56 1.07
C VAL A 129 16.13 -6.41 0.92
N THR A 130 15.56 -5.37 1.52
CA THR A 130 14.12 -5.08 1.45
C THR A 130 13.73 -4.26 0.22
N GLY A 131 14.70 -3.60 -0.41
CA GLY A 131 14.49 -2.72 -1.57
C GLY A 131 13.79 -1.41 -1.21
N ARG A 132 13.77 -1.01 0.07
CA ARG A 132 13.03 0.15 0.59
C ARG A 132 13.94 1.18 1.24
N MET A 133 13.46 2.42 1.32
CA MET A 133 14.09 3.44 2.16
C MET A 133 13.75 3.18 3.63
N ARG A 134 14.77 3.25 4.48
CA ARG A 134 14.65 3.13 5.93
C ARG A 134 15.01 4.45 6.57
N LEU A 135 14.21 4.91 7.52
CA LEU A 135 14.56 6.04 8.38
C LEU A 135 15.80 5.65 9.20
N TYR A 136 16.90 6.36 9.03
CA TYR A 136 18.20 6.00 9.61
C TYR A 136 18.44 6.72 10.94
N GLY A 137 18.01 7.96 11.03
CA GLY A 137 18.34 8.84 12.13
C GLY A 137 17.91 10.27 11.86
N PHE A 138 18.42 11.18 12.67
CA PHE A 138 18.13 12.61 12.54
C PHE A 138 19.30 13.46 13.02
N THR A 139 19.34 14.70 12.55
CA THR A 139 20.22 15.75 13.06
C THR A 139 19.40 16.75 13.85
N TYR A 140 19.87 17.07 15.05
CA TYR A 140 19.25 18.08 15.92
C TYR A 140 20.35 18.89 16.61
N ASP A 141 20.25 20.22 16.55
CA ASP A 141 21.28 21.16 17.07
C ASP A 141 22.71 20.86 16.60
N GLY A 142 22.85 20.39 15.35
CA GLY A 142 24.13 20.04 14.74
C GLY A 142 24.75 18.73 15.24
N VAL A 143 24.01 17.95 16.04
CA VAL A 143 24.41 16.61 16.50
C VAL A 143 23.64 15.55 15.72
N GLU A 144 24.37 14.53 15.24
CA GLU A 144 23.79 13.38 14.54
C GLU A 144 23.37 12.30 15.55
N TYR A 145 22.18 11.77 15.33
CA TYR A 145 21.56 10.70 16.10
C TYR A 145 21.13 9.58 15.16
N VAL A 146 21.43 8.33 15.51
CA VAL A 146 21.12 7.14 14.72
C VAL A 146 20.14 6.27 15.48
N TYR A 147 19.12 5.77 14.80
CA TYR A 147 18.12 4.89 15.41
C TYR A 147 18.63 3.45 15.53
N GLU A 148 18.30 2.83 16.66
CA GLU A 148 18.45 1.40 16.89
C GLU A 148 17.07 0.74 16.85
N TYR A 149 16.93 -0.32 16.07
CA TYR A 149 15.65 -0.98 15.82
C TYR A 149 15.60 -2.39 16.42
N GLU A 150 14.41 -2.84 16.81
CA GLU A 150 14.20 -4.21 17.29
C GLU A 150 14.50 -5.26 16.19
N HIS A 151 14.13 -4.94 14.95
CA HIS A 151 14.43 -5.73 13.76
C HIS A 151 15.06 -4.82 12.70
N ASP A 152 16.07 -5.35 12.01
CA ASP A 152 17.01 -4.56 11.22
C ASP A 152 16.34 -3.62 10.20
N ASP A 153 15.14 -3.88 9.68
CA ASP A 153 14.53 -3.02 8.65
C ASP A 153 13.06 -2.63 8.83
N ALA A 154 12.44 -3.06 9.93
CA ALA A 154 11.05 -2.73 10.23
C ALA A 154 10.77 -2.83 11.73
N GLY A 155 9.86 -1.99 12.23
CA GLY A 155 9.34 -2.10 13.59
C GLY A 155 9.76 -0.96 14.52
N ALA A 156 9.82 -1.27 15.82
CA ALA A 156 10.03 -0.33 16.90
C ALA A 156 11.47 0.20 16.92
N ILE A 157 11.60 1.51 17.18
CA ILE A 157 12.87 2.14 17.52
C ILE A 157 13.10 1.86 19.01
N ILE A 158 14.05 1.00 19.35
CA ILE A 158 14.34 0.61 20.74
C ILE A 158 15.41 1.49 21.40
N GLY A 159 16.13 2.27 20.60
CA GLY A 159 17.16 3.17 21.11
C GLY A 159 17.60 4.23 20.12
N ILE A 160 18.41 5.15 20.62
CA ILE A 160 19.10 6.17 19.81
C ILE A 160 20.56 6.19 20.24
N ALA A 161 21.47 6.19 19.26
CA ALA A 161 22.89 6.37 19.48
C ALA A 161 23.36 7.75 18.98
N SER A 162 24.36 8.31 19.66
CA SER A 162 25.11 9.49 19.21
C SER A 162 26.60 9.27 19.44
N GLU A 163 27.43 9.67 18.47
CA GLU A 163 28.88 9.41 18.47
C GLU A 163 29.26 7.95 18.77
N GLY A 164 28.41 7.00 18.34
CA GLY A 164 28.60 5.56 18.56
C GLY A 164 28.25 5.06 19.96
N ASN A 165 27.65 5.88 20.82
CA ASN A 165 27.17 5.48 22.14
C ASN A 165 25.64 5.55 22.19
N GLU A 166 25.01 4.53 22.75
CA GLU A 166 23.58 4.53 23.05
C GLU A 166 23.26 5.61 24.09
N VAL A 167 22.36 6.54 23.76
CA VAL A 167 21.98 7.70 24.59
C VAL A 167 20.51 7.67 25.02
N VAL A 168 19.67 6.91 24.32
CA VAL A 168 18.25 6.73 24.63
C VAL A 168 17.88 5.25 24.56
N ARG A 169 17.01 4.81 25.47
CA ARG A 169 16.27 3.54 25.36
C ARG A 169 14.79 3.77 25.42
N TYR A 170 14.07 3.09 24.55
CA TYR A 170 12.61 3.02 24.57
C TYR A 170 12.18 1.64 25.06
N THR A 171 11.20 1.59 25.95
CA THR A 171 10.57 0.33 26.35
C THR A 171 9.12 0.31 25.92
N TYR A 172 8.67 -0.83 25.42
CA TYR A 172 7.34 -0.99 24.87
C TYR A 172 6.54 -2.05 25.65
N ASN A 173 5.25 -1.82 25.77
CA ASN A 173 4.28 -2.78 26.30
C ASN A 173 3.07 -2.81 25.36
N TYR A 174 2.76 -3.97 24.79
CA TYR A 174 1.71 -4.14 23.76
C TYR A 174 1.76 -3.06 22.66
N GLY A 175 2.96 -2.72 22.20
CA GLY A 175 3.12 -1.72 21.14
C GLY A 175 2.95 -0.26 21.59
N VAL A 176 2.81 0.02 22.88
CA VAL A 176 2.83 1.39 23.38
C VAL A 176 4.19 1.65 24.02
N CYS A 177 4.86 2.74 23.64
CA CYS A 177 6.08 3.19 24.30
C CYS A 177 5.73 3.64 25.73
N GLU A 178 6.20 2.91 26.73
CA GLU A 178 5.92 3.20 28.15
C GLU A 178 6.97 4.08 28.80
N ASN A 179 8.24 3.90 28.47
CA ASN A 179 9.34 4.63 29.12
C ASN A 179 10.37 5.08 28.09
N VAL A 180 10.94 6.26 28.35
CA VAL A 180 12.02 6.88 27.59
C VAL A 180 13.20 7.08 28.54
N LEU A 181 14.18 6.19 28.50
CA LEU A 181 15.31 6.21 29.43
C LEU A 181 16.50 6.96 28.85
N GLY A 182 17.26 7.61 29.72
CA GLY A 182 18.55 8.24 29.40
C GLY A 182 19.62 7.92 30.44
N ILE A 183 20.87 8.24 30.13
CA ILE A 183 22.01 8.02 31.04
C ILE A 183 22.21 9.27 31.92
N ASP A 184 22.30 9.08 33.24
CA ASP A 184 22.60 10.15 34.20
C ASP A 184 24.12 10.43 34.35
N GLU A 185 24.49 11.40 35.19
CA GLU A 185 25.89 11.76 35.45
C GLU A 185 26.76 10.61 36.01
N ASN A 186 26.13 9.56 36.55
CA ASN A 186 26.80 8.39 37.12
C ASN A 186 26.88 7.21 36.13
N GLY A 187 26.39 7.38 34.90
CA GLY A 187 26.33 6.30 33.91
C GLY A 187 25.16 5.33 34.09
N MET A 188 24.14 5.69 34.88
CA MET A 188 22.98 4.86 35.15
C MET A 188 21.80 5.25 34.26
N TRP A 189 21.06 4.24 33.77
CA TRP A 189 19.80 4.47 33.07
C TRP A 189 18.73 4.96 34.04
N VAL A 190 18.14 6.11 33.72
CA VAL A 190 17.10 6.76 34.51
C VAL A 190 15.93 7.15 33.62
N GLU A 191 14.74 7.24 34.22
CA GLU A 191 13.53 7.63 33.51
C GLU A 191 13.57 9.11 33.07
N LYS A 192 13.18 9.38 31.83
CA LYS A 192 13.16 10.70 31.19
C LYS A 192 11.86 11.01 30.44
N SER A 193 10.79 10.21 30.51
CA SER A 193 9.56 10.46 29.72
C SER A 193 8.92 11.83 29.96
N ASP A 194 9.04 12.38 31.17
CA ASP A 194 8.51 13.72 31.51
C ASP A 194 9.45 14.88 31.11
N ASP A 195 10.65 14.59 30.59
CA ASP A 195 11.66 15.58 30.20
C ASP A 195 11.53 15.93 28.71
N SER A 196 10.67 16.91 28.37
CA SER A 196 10.41 17.32 26.98
C SER A 196 11.64 17.87 26.23
N THR A 197 12.74 18.14 26.94
CA THR A 197 14.01 18.60 26.34
C THR A 197 15.02 17.47 26.13
N PHE A 198 14.73 16.28 26.64
CA PHE A 198 15.56 15.12 26.43
C PHE A 198 15.44 14.64 24.98
N VAL A 199 16.57 14.28 24.36
CA VAL A 199 16.61 13.90 22.93
C VAL A 199 15.65 12.74 22.60
N GLY A 200 15.41 11.83 23.56
CA GLY A 200 14.43 10.76 23.41
C GLY A 200 12.98 11.24 23.24
N ASN A 201 12.64 12.41 23.78
CA ASN A 201 11.32 13.04 23.65
C ASN A 201 11.27 14.10 22.55
N ILE A 202 12.42 14.64 22.12
CA ILE A 202 12.53 15.48 20.93
C ILE A 202 12.27 14.66 19.67
N ASN A 203 12.81 13.44 19.62
CA ASN A 203 12.49 12.50 18.55
C ASN A 203 10.98 12.15 18.56
N PRO A 204 10.23 12.40 17.47
CA PRO A 204 8.82 12.04 17.37
C PRO A 204 8.59 10.60 16.91
N PHE A 205 9.60 9.88 16.42
CA PHE A 205 9.44 8.53 15.89
C PHE A 205 9.58 7.47 16.99
N ARG A 206 8.59 6.57 17.09
CA ARG A 206 8.67 5.33 17.89
C ARG A 206 8.64 4.08 17.04
N TYR A 207 8.06 4.20 15.86
CA TYR A 207 8.02 3.17 14.83
C TYR A 207 8.52 3.75 13.54
N THR A 208 8.99 2.88 12.65
CA THR A 208 9.53 3.26 11.35
C THR A 208 8.56 4.15 10.59
N GLN A 209 8.93 5.43 10.39
CA GLN A 209 8.16 6.45 9.64
C GLN A 209 6.79 6.82 10.24
N LYS A 210 6.57 6.58 11.54
CA LYS A 210 5.32 6.91 12.23
C LYS A 210 5.57 8.04 13.22
N TYR A 211 5.08 9.22 12.88
CA TYR A 211 5.32 10.43 13.65
C TYR A 211 4.35 10.49 14.82
N LEU A 212 4.83 10.49 16.06
CA LEU A 212 4.02 10.60 17.26
C LEU A 212 3.67 12.07 17.55
N ASP A 213 2.37 12.38 17.59
CA ASP A 213 1.88 13.61 18.19
C ASP A 213 1.70 13.38 19.70
N VAL A 214 2.68 13.84 20.48
CA VAL A 214 2.76 13.61 21.93
C VAL A 214 1.57 14.16 22.70
N GLU A 215 0.89 15.19 22.18
CA GLU A 215 -0.30 15.78 22.81
C GLU A 215 -1.51 14.83 22.85
N THR A 216 -1.60 13.91 21.90
CA THR A 216 -2.72 12.96 21.75
C THR A 216 -2.29 11.52 21.99
N GLY A 217 -1.00 11.21 21.79
CA GLY A 217 -0.50 9.84 21.74
C GLY A 217 -0.79 9.13 20.42
N TRP A 218 -1.26 9.86 19.40
CA TRP A 218 -1.60 9.30 18.10
C TRP A 218 -0.43 9.38 17.13
N TYR A 219 -0.35 8.40 16.23
CA TYR A 219 0.66 8.35 15.18
C TYR A 219 0.11 8.91 13.89
N TRP A 220 0.81 9.90 13.33
CA TRP A 220 0.63 10.37 11.96
C TRP A 220 1.41 9.49 10.99
N SER A 221 0.69 8.97 10.00
CA SER A 221 1.22 8.16 8.90
C SER A 221 0.31 8.32 7.68
N GLU A 222 0.13 9.55 7.19
CA GLU A 222 -0.90 9.96 6.20
C GLU A 222 -2.35 9.86 6.71
N ARG A 223 -2.59 9.03 7.72
CA ARG A 223 -3.79 9.03 8.57
C ARG A 223 -3.37 9.03 10.04
N TYR A 224 -4.29 9.38 10.94
CA TYR A 224 -4.04 9.30 12.38
C TYR A 224 -4.44 7.93 12.93
N TYR A 225 -3.49 7.27 13.57
CA TYR A 225 -3.66 5.97 14.22
C TYR A 225 -3.56 6.08 15.74
N ALA A 226 -4.54 5.49 16.42
CA ALA A 226 -4.56 5.38 17.86
C ALA A 226 -4.06 4.00 18.29
N GLN A 227 -2.79 3.94 18.70
CA GLN A 227 -2.14 2.69 19.11
C GLN A 227 -2.81 2.01 20.31
N ALA A 228 -3.39 2.79 21.23
CA ALA A 228 -4.09 2.25 22.39
C ALA A 228 -5.31 1.37 22.00
N ASP A 229 -5.96 1.68 20.88
CA ASP A 229 -7.15 0.99 20.39
C ASP A 229 -6.86 0.10 19.16
N GLY A 230 -5.66 0.16 18.61
CA GLY A 230 -5.24 -0.64 17.46
C GLY A 230 -5.95 -0.26 16.15
N ARG A 231 -6.38 1.00 15.99
CA ARG A 231 -7.14 1.44 14.81
C ARG A 231 -6.82 2.86 14.36
N TYR A 232 -7.17 3.15 13.12
CA TYR A 232 -7.26 4.54 12.64
C TYR A 232 -8.44 5.26 13.28
N ILE A 233 -8.27 6.56 13.46
CA ILE A 233 -9.24 7.41 14.19
C ILE A 233 -10.41 7.80 13.30
N ASP A 234 -10.12 8.07 12.02
CA ASP A 234 -11.14 8.37 11.03
C ASP A 234 -12.07 7.15 10.79
N GLY A 235 -13.22 7.46 10.20
CA GLY A 235 -14.23 6.50 9.85
C GLY A 235 -15.37 6.36 10.85
N ILE A 236 -16.19 5.35 10.62
CA ILE A 236 -17.47 5.09 11.28
C ILE A 236 -17.52 3.72 11.94
N SER A 237 -18.35 3.62 12.97
CA SER A 237 -18.68 2.34 13.60
C SER A 237 -19.40 1.37 12.66
N ASP A 238 -19.35 0.08 13.00
CA ASP A 238 -20.09 -0.96 12.29
C ASP A 238 -21.60 -0.69 12.27
N GLU A 239 -22.17 -0.23 13.39
CA GLU A 239 -23.59 0.12 13.49
C GLU A 239 -23.95 1.24 12.51
N LYS A 240 -23.09 2.26 12.38
CA LYS A 240 -23.31 3.36 11.44
C LYS A 240 -23.16 2.90 9.99
N ALA A 241 -22.21 2.01 9.72
CA ALA A 241 -22.04 1.42 8.40
C ALA A 241 -23.25 0.59 7.97
N GLU A 242 -23.79 -0.25 8.86
CA GLU A 242 -25.03 -1.02 8.63
C GLU A 242 -26.19 -0.10 8.24
N GLN A 243 -26.38 1.01 8.96
CA GLN A 243 -27.41 2.00 8.64
C GLN A 243 -27.21 2.63 7.25
N LEU A 244 -25.96 2.93 6.87
CA LEU A 244 -25.66 3.49 5.55
C LEU A 244 -25.87 2.46 4.43
N TYR A 245 -25.51 1.19 4.66
CA TYR A 245 -25.79 0.10 3.71
C TYR A 245 -27.29 -0.08 3.47
N GLU A 246 -28.12 -0.02 4.53
CA GLU A 246 -29.58 -0.08 4.38
C GLU A 246 -30.14 1.10 3.59
N LEU A 247 -29.55 2.29 3.74
CA LEU A 247 -30.03 3.52 3.11
C LEU A 247 -29.60 3.65 1.65
N GLN A 248 -28.35 3.29 1.35
CA GLN A 248 -27.69 3.62 0.07
C GLN A 248 -27.26 2.38 -0.72
N GLY A 249 -27.34 1.19 -0.13
CA GLY A 249 -26.81 -0.05 -0.69
C GLY A 249 -25.30 -0.20 -0.44
N ASP A 250 -24.75 -1.31 -0.91
CA ASP A 250 -23.31 -1.60 -0.79
C ASP A 250 -22.49 -0.52 -1.52
N SER A 251 -21.66 0.20 -0.77
CA SER A 251 -20.74 1.20 -1.29
C SER A 251 -19.32 0.91 -0.83
N ILE A 252 -18.38 1.08 -1.77
CA ILE A 252 -16.94 1.06 -1.44
C ILE A 252 -16.57 2.17 -0.46
N GLU A 253 -17.29 3.30 -0.50
CA GLU A 253 -17.07 4.39 0.45
C GLU A 253 -17.39 3.94 1.87
N ILE A 254 -18.53 3.26 2.07
CA ILE A 254 -18.93 2.76 3.39
C ILE A 254 -17.92 1.72 3.87
N TYR A 255 -17.50 0.81 2.98
CA TYR A 255 -16.51 -0.19 3.32
C TYR A 255 -15.18 0.43 3.76
N CYS A 256 -14.65 1.40 3.00
CA CYS A 256 -13.37 2.04 3.32
C CYS A 256 -13.47 3.01 4.51
N LYS A 257 -14.60 3.70 4.70
CA LYS A 257 -14.81 4.64 5.82
C LYS A 257 -15.19 3.94 7.11
N ARG A 258 -15.31 2.62 7.18
CA ARG A 258 -15.43 1.94 8.48
C ARG A 258 -14.14 2.08 9.26
N TYR A 259 -14.24 1.95 10.58
CA TYR A 259 -13.05 1.85 11.41
C TYR A 259 -12.12 0.76 10.91
N THR A 260 -11.01 1.19 10.33
CA THR A 260 -9.98 0.30 9.85
C THR A 260 -9.10 -0.05 11.03
N VAL A 261 -9.08 -1.34 11.37
CA VAL A 261 -8.03 -1.91 12.20
C VAL A 261 -6.75 -1.84 11.36
N GLY A 262 -5.87 -0.91 11.71
CA GLY A 262 -4.52 -0.95 11.16
C GLY A 262 -3.81 -2.16 11.74
N ALA A 263 -3.01 -2.84 10.93
CA ALA A 263 -2.09 -3.82 11.50
C ALA A 263 -1.29 -3.07 12.58
N ASP A 264 -1.13 -3.67 13.77
CA ASP A 264 -0.36 -3.08 14.85
C ASP A 264 0.89 -2.42 14.27
N ILE A 265 0.97 -1.09 14.36
CA ILE A 265 1.98 -0.26 13.69
C ILE A 265 3.41 -0.66 14.11
N THR A 266 3.50 -1.50 15.15
CA THR A 266 4.69 -2.24 15.60
C THR A 266 5.27 -3.23 14.59
N GLY A 267 4.54 -3.65 13.56
CA GLY A 267 4.90 -4.81 12.72
C GLY A 267 4.62 -6.17 13.39
N ASN A 268 4.09 -6.19 14.62
CA ASN A 268 3.76 -7.41 15.35
C ASN A 268 2.30 -7.84 15.10
N ASN A 269 2.18 -8.91 14.32
CA ASN A 269 1.06 -9.86 14.24
C ASN A 269 -0.33 -9.23 14.10
N ALA A 270 -0.62 -8.66 12.92
CA ALA A 270 -1.92 -8.89 12.34
C ALA A 270 -2.01 -10.37 11.94
N VAL A 271 -2.51 -11.20 12.85
CA VAL A 271 -3.17 -12.45 12.44
C VAL A 271 -4.39 -12.00 11.66
N MET A 272 -4.45 -12.36 10.38
CA MET A 272 -5.67 -12.24 9.59
C MET A 272 -6.73 -13.13 10.25
N SER A 273 -7.46 -12.59 11.21
CA SER A 273 -8.67 -13.21 11.70
C SER A 273 -9.69 -13.05 10.59
N LEU A 274 -9.92 -14.11 9.81
CA LEU A 274 -11.17 -14.29 9.06
C LEU A 274 -12.28 -14.34 10.12
N ALA A 275 -12.80 -13.18 10.52
CA ALA A 275 -14.10 -13.15 11.14
C ALA A 275 -15.10 -13.63 10.09
N ASP A 276 -16.11 -14.42 10.48
CA ASP A 276 -17.12 -14.97 9.56
C ASP A 276 -18.08 -13.90 8.98
N ASN A 277 -17.67 -12.62 8.94
CA ASN A 277 -18.47 -11.51 8.42
C ASN A 277 -18.08 -11.15 6.97
N ALA A 278 -19.01 -10.51 6.27
CA ALA A 278 -18.85 -10.14 4.87
C ALA A 278 -17.68 -9.17 4.65
N ASP A 279 -17.38 -8.33 5.64
CA ASP A 279 -16.33 -7.32 5.55
C ASP A 279 -14.94 -7.91 5.63
N ALA A 280 -14.69 -8.84 6.55
CA ALA A 280 -13.44 -9.59 6.59
C ALA A 280 -13.23 -10.41 5.30
N THR A 281 -14.31 -10.82 4.63
CA THR A 281 -14.26 -11.49 3.34
C THR A 281 -13.83 -10.53 2.22
N VAL A 282 -14.45 -9.35 2.13
CA VAL A 282 -14.08 -8.30 1.16
C VAL A 282 -12.64 -7.85 1.38
N ASP A 283 -12.25 -7.62 2.64
CA ASP A 283 -10.90 -7.24 3.03
C ASP A 283 -9.84 -8.25 2.58
N TYR A 284 -10.08 -9.54 2.84
CA TYR A 284 -9.18 -10.59 2.41
C TYR A 284 -9.03 -10.61 0.88
N ILE A 285 -10.14 -10.52 0.14
CA ILE A 285 -10.10 -10.52 -1.33
C ILE A 285 -9.36 -9.28 -1.85
N ALA A 286 -9.58 -8.10 -1.25
CA ALA A 286 -8.87 -6.87 -1.61
C ALA A 286 -7.36 -7.00 -1.38
N LYS A 287 -6.95 -7.53 -0.22
CA LYS A 287 -5.54 -7.80 0.09
C LYS A 287 -4.91 -8.77 -0.91
N VAL A 288 -5.61 -9.84 -1.28
CA VAL A 288 -5.14 -10.76 -2.33
C VAL A 288 -4.92 -10.02 -3.64
N LEU A 289 -5.93 -9.28 -4.11
CA LEU A 289 -5.87 -8.54 -5.38
C LEU A 289 -4.70 -7.55 -5.40
N TYR A 290 -4.51 -6.83 -4.30
CA TYR A 290 -3.40 -5.89 -4.15
C TYR A 290 -2.05 -6.60 -4.11
N CYS A 291 -1.90 -7.70 -3.36
CA CYS A 291 -0.64 -8.44 -3.29
C CYS A 291 -0.26 -9.07 -4.63
N GLU A 292 -1.23 -9.47 -5.44
CA GLU A 292 -0.99 -10.02 -6.78
C GLU A 292 -0.66 -8.95 -7.82
N SER A 293 -1.08 -7.70 -7.60
CA SER A 293 -0.72 -6.55 -8.44
C SER A 293 -0.81 -5.25 -7.64
N SER A 294 0.29 -4.88 -6.99
CA SER A 294 0.29 -3.74 -6.03
C SER A 294 0.45 -2.38 -6.69
N ALA A 295 0.80 -2.34 -7.99
CA ALA A 295 1.16 -1.12 -8.70
C ALA A 295 0.31 -0.88 -9.95
N TYR A 296 -0.14 -1.92 -10.66
CA TYR A 296 -0.85 -1.75 -11.93
C TYR A 296 -2.31 -2.18 -11.86
N ILE A 297 -3.19 -1.18 -11.91
CA ILE A 297 -4.65 -1.34 -11.83
C ILE A 297 -5.21 -2.23 -12.96
N PRO A 298 -4.82 -2.08 -14.24
CA PRO A 298 -5.29 -2.99 -15.28
C PRO A 298 -4.89 -4.46 -15.05
N ASP A 299 -3.77 -4.72 -14.37
CA ASP A 299 -3.41 -6.09 -13.98
C ASP A 299 -4.29 -6.60 -12.83
N GLN A 300 -4.66 -5.76 -11.86
CA GLN A 300 -5.63 -6.13 -10.83
C GLN A 300 -6.97 -6.56 -11.45
N GLN A 301 -7.42 -5.88 -12.51
CA GLN A 301 -8.58 -6.30 -13.30
C GLN A 301 -8.40 -7.68 -13.93
N GLY A 302 -7.23 -7.97 -14.49
CA GLY A 302 -6.91 -9.30 -15.00
C GLY A 302 -6.91 -10.40 -13.93
N VAL A 303 -6.43 -10.09 -12.72
CA VAL A 303 -6.45 -11.01 -11.57
C VAL A 303 -7.89 -11.22 -11.10
N ALA A 304 -8.68 -10.16 -10.95
CA ALA A 304 -10.10 -10.25 -10.59
C ALA A 304 -10.90 -11.06 -11.63
N TRP A 305 -10.64 -10.86 -12.92
CA TRP A 305 -11.28 -11.65 -13.97
C TRP A 305 -10.86 -13.12 -13.94
N CYS A 306 -9.61 -13.42 -13.56
CA CYS A 306 -9.15 -14.79 -13.30
C CYS A 306 -9.98 -15.45 -12.19
N ILE A 307 -10.15 -14.75 -11.06
CA ILE A 307 -10.95 -15.21 -9.92
C ILE A 307 -12.41 -15.44 -10.35
N LYS A 308 -13.02 -14.46 -11.01
CA LYS A 308 -14.40 -14.56 -11.52
C LYS A 308 -14.60 -15.74 -12.46
N SER A 309 -13.69 -15.93 -13.42
CA SER A 309 -13.77 -17.03 -14.39
C SER A 309 -13.68 -18.39 -13.69
N ARG A 310 -12.91 -18.51 -12.62
CA ARG A 310 -12.79 -19.72 -11.80
C ARG A 310 -14.05 -19.99 -10.97
N MET A 311 -14.66 -18.94 -10.41
CA MET A 311 -15.95 -19.05 -9.73
C MET A 311 -17.02 -19.59 -10.68
N ASP A 312 -17.12 -19.01 -11.89
CA ASP A 312 -18.11 -19.41 -12.90
C ASP A 312 -17.89 -20.85 -13.39
N ALA A 313 -16.64 -21.31 -13.43
CA ALA A 313 -16.29 -22.67 -13.80
C ALA A 313 -16.46 -23.70 -12.67
N GLY A 314 -16.74 -23.26 -11.44
CA GLY A 314 -16.76 -24.16 -10.28
C GLY A 314 -15.39 -24.77 -9.99
N TYR A 315 -14.30 -24.00 -10.14
CA TYR A 315 -12.93 -24.51 -10.02
C TYR A 315 -12.69 -25.16 -8.65
N GLY A 316 -12.26 -26.42 -8.65
CA GLY A 316 -12.13 -27.22 -7.44
C GLY A 316 -13.45 -27.45 -6.68
N GLY A 317 -14.63 -27.12 -7.24
CA GLY A 317 -15.92 -27.14 -6.56
C GLY A 317 -16.26 -25.87 -5.78
N ARG A 318 -15.56 -24.75 -6.05
CA ARG A 318 -15.79 -23.46 -5.38
C ARG A 318 -16.49 -22.48 -6.32
N THR A 319 -17.44 -21.73 -5.79
CA THR A 319 -18.26 -20.77 -6.55
C THR A 319 -18.26 -19.36 -5.95
N THR A 320 -17.48 -19.14 -4.89
CA THR A 320 -17.34 -17.84 -4.21
C THR A 320 -15.91 -17.33 -4.40
N ALA A 321 -15.75 -16.00 -4.41
CA ALA A 321 -14.43 -15.37 -4.58
C ALA A 321 -13.47 -15.78 -3.47
N ILE A 322 -13.93 -15.72 -2.21
CA ILE A 322 -13.16 -16.18 -1.04
C ILE A 322 -12.74 -17.64 -1.17
N GLY A 323 -13.63 -18.50 -1.67
CA GLY A 323 -13.32 -19.91 -1.89
C GLY A 323 -12.27 -20.13 -2.97
N ILE A 324 -12.16 -19.23 -3.96
CA ILE A 324 -11.11 -19.29 -4.99
C ILE A 324 -9.77 -18.77 -4.46
N VAL A 325 -9.75 -17.62 -3.80
CA VAL A 325 -8.48 -16.99 -3.37
C VAL A 325 -7.79 -17.75 -2.23
N THR A 326 -8.56 -18.49 -1.42
CA THR A 326 -8.02 -19.34 -0.34
C THR A 326 -7.71 -20.77 -0.81
N TYR A 327 -7.94 -21.09 -2.08
CA TYR A 327 -7.78 -22.45 -2.57
C TYR A 327 -6.33 -22.75 -2.96
N ASN A 328 -5.79 -23.84 -2.40
CA ASN A 328 -4.49 -24.43 -2.77
C ASN A 328 -3.30 -23.46 -2.74
N ASN A 329 -3.41 -22.34 -2.01
CA ASN A 329 -2.37 -21.32 -1.89
C ASN A 329 -1.92 -20.83 -3.28
N GLU A 330 -2.85 -20.80 -4.24
CA GLU A 330 -2.55 -20.37 -5.61
C GLU A 330 -2.34 -18.86 -5.72
N PHE A 331 -2.76 -18.12 -4.69
CA PHE A 331 -2.66 -16.66 -4.60
C PHE A 331 -1.76 -16.20 -3.45
N ALA A 332 -1.13 -15.04 -3.63
CA ALA A 332 -0.23 -14.38 -2.71
C ALA A 332 -0.92 -13.70 -1.51
N GLY A 333 -2.24 -13.89 -1.32
CA GLY A 333 -3.00 -13.31 -0.20
C GLY A 333 -2.68 -13.91 1.18
N ASP A 334 -1.60 -14.67 1.24
CA ASP A 334 -1.21 -15.46 2.37
C ASP A 334 0.15 -15.01 2.90
N MET A 335 0.11 -14.19 3.95
CA MET A 335 1.25 -14.00 4.86
C MET A 335 1.19 -14.98 6.06
N GLN A 336 0.33 -16.01 6.02
CA GLN A 336 0.21 -17.04 7.09
C GLN A 336 -0.27 -18.43 6.61
N HIS A 337 0.31 -19.03 5.58
CA HIS A 337 0.37 -20.48 5.47
C HIS A 337 1.65 -20.80 6.18
N ASN A 338 1.52 -20.89 7.51
CA ASN A 338 2.10 -21.94 8.29
C ASN A 338 2.88 -22.92 7.41
N ASP A 339 4.18 -22.66 7.24
CA ASP A 339 5.14 -23.75 7.16
C ASP A 339 4.96 -24.51 8.48
N THR A 340 4.02 -25.44 8.46
CA THR A 340 3.84 -26.42 9.52
C THR A 340 4.71 -27.62 9.18
N ASN A 341 6.00 -27.38 9.00
CA ASN A 341 7.02 -28.28 9.52
C ASN A 341 7.04 -28.24 11.06
N GLY A 342 5.87 -28.31 11.73
CA GLY A 342 5.73 -28.58 13.18
C GLY A 342 6.45 -27.67 14.20
N ASP A 343 7.31 -26.74 13.78
CA ASP A 343 8.36 -26.18 14.66
C ASP A 343 8.26 -24.65 14.84
N GLY A 344 7.24 -24.00 14.26
CA GLY A 344 6.85 -22.63 14.62
C GLY A 344 7.88 -21.52 14.34
N ILE A 345 8.85 -21.74 13.45
CA ILE A 345 9.84 -20.74 13.05
C ILE A 345 9.68 -20.47 11.55
N ALA A 346 9.22 -19.27 11.20
CA ALA A 346 9.28 -18.77 9.83
C ALA A 346 10.76 -18.63 9.43
N GLN A 347 11.20 -19.37 8.41
CA GLN A 347 12.55 -19.18 7.86
C GLN A 347 12.62 -17.91 7.01
N ASP A 348 13.43 -16.96 7.45
CA ASP A 348 14.25 -16.00 6.67
C ASP A 348 13.65 -15.40 5.39
N LYS A 349 12.36 -15.06 5.42
CA LYS A 349 11.82 -13.97 4.62
C LYS A 349 11.03 -13.10 5.55
N GLU A 350 11.57 -11.92 5.86
CA GLU A 350 10.83 -10.90 6.58
C GLU A 350 9.49 -10.71 5.88
N ASN A 351 8.42 -11.17 6.52
CA ASN A 351 7.07 -10.88 6.10
C ASN A 351 6.90 -9.38 6.27
N ILE A 352 7.17 -8.62 5.21
CA ILE A 352 6.86 -7.20 5.15
C ILE A 352 5.34 -7.09 5.17
N ARG A 353 4.77 -7.09 6.37
CA ARG A 353 3.34 -6.91 6.61
C ARG A 353 3.02 -5.47 6.26
N GLN A 354 2.43 -5.27 5.09
CA GLN A 354 1.94 -3.97 4.67
C GLN A 354 0.63 -3.67 5.38
N ASP A 355 0.54 -2.51 6.02
CA ASP A 355 -0.76 -1.97 6.37
C ASP A 355 -1.32 -1.25 5.14
N PHE A 356 -2.27 -1.90 4.50
CA PHE A 356 -2.92 -1.42 3.28
C PHE A 356 -3.81 -0.20 3.51
N HIS A 357 -4.08 0.14 4.77
CA HIS A 357 -4.91 1.26 5.17
C HIS A 357 -4.10 2.50 5.52
N GLU A 358 -2.77 2.44 5.53
CA GLU A 358 -1.92 3.60 5.87
C GLU A 358 -2.11 4.79 4.95
N HIS A 359 -2.34 4.52 3.66
CA HIS A 359 -2.29 5.57 2.64
C HIS A 359 -3.68 6.07 2.26
N GLU A 360 -3.90 7.37 2.42
CA GLU A 360 -5.18 8.02 2.10
C GLU A 360 -5.54 7.90 0.61
N GLU A 361 -4.53 7.75 -0.28
CA GLU A 361 -4.67 7.97 -1.72
C GLU A 361 -4.28 6.79 -2.63
N ASN A 362 -3.90 5.62 -2.09
CA ASN A 362 -3.32 4.53 -2.89
C ASN A 362 -4.32 3.95 -3.93
N ALA A 363 -4.20 4.36 -5.19
CA ALA A 363 -5.09 3.97 -6.29
C ALA A 363 -5.17 2.45 -6.54
N ALA A 364 -4.08 1.72 -6.33
CA ALA A 364 -4.09 0.27 -6.46
C ALA A 364 -4.87 -0.39 -5.32
N TRP A 365 -4.80 0.12 -4.09
CA TRP A 365 -5.63 -0.38 -2.99
C TRP A 365 -7.11 -0.08 -3.24
N ARG A 366 -7.42 1.12 -3.73
CA ARG A 366 -8.77 1.53 -4.13
C ARG A 366 -9.39 0.56 -5.14
N SER A 367 -8.65 0.26 -6.21
CA SER A 367 -9.13 -0.67 -7.23
C SER A 367 -9.29 -2.09 -6.69
N ALA A 368 -8.40 -2.54 -5.81
CA ALA A 368 -8.51 -3.85 -5.17
C ALA A 368 -9.78 -3.99 -4.31
N CYS A 369 -10.09 -2.99 -3.48
CA CYS A 369 -11.34 -2.95 -2.69
C CYS A 369 -12.58 -2.98 -3.59
N GLN A 370 -12.56 -2.23 -4.69
CA GLN A 370 -13.70 -2.20 -5.62
C GLN A 370 -13.94 -3.55 -6.28
N LEU A 371 -12.86 -4.17 -6.76
CA LEU A 371 -12.91 -5.50 -7.37
C LEU A 371 -13.33 -6.58 -6.37
N ALA A 372 -12.89 -6.48 -5.12
CA ALA A 372 -13.33 -7.38 -4.06
C ALA A 372 -14.84 -7.31 -3.82
N ILE A 373 -15.40 -6.10 -3.74
CA ILE A 373 -16.84 -5.88 -3.61
C ILE A 373 -17.62 -6.44 -4.82
N GLN A 374 -17.11 -6.23 -6.05
CA GLN A 374 -17.72 -6.79 -7.27
C GLN A 374 -17.68 -8.31 -7.32
N LEU A 375 -16.61 -8.92 -6.82
CA LEU A 375 -16.45 -10.36 -6.74
C LEU A 375 -17.32 -10.99 -5.65
N ASN A 376 -17.55 -10.27 -4.55
CA ASN A 376 -18.28 -10.77 -3.39
C ASN A 376 -19.80 -10.54 -3.49
N ASN A 377 -20.23 -9.40 -4.04
CA ASN A 377 -21.64 -8.98 -4.03
C ASN A 377 -22.24 -9.00 -5.45
N GLY A 378 -23.15 -9.94 -5.70
CA GLY A 378 -23.76 -10.17 -7.02
C GLY A 378 -24.65 -9.05 -7.57
N ASN A 379 -24.89 -7.99 -6.80
CA ASN A 379 -25.64 -6.79 -7.23
C ASN A 379 -24.74 -5.74 -7.87
N ASN A 380 -23.42 -5.84 -7.71
CA ASN A 380 -22.46 -4.92 -8.32
C ASN A 380 -22.10 -5.35 -9.75
N PRO A 381 -21.66 -4.41 -10.61
CA PRO A 381 -21.14 -4.75 -11.91
C PRO A 381 -20.02 -5.78 -11.76
N THR A 382 -20.04 -6.86 -12.54
CA THR A 382 -18.93 -7.82 -12.53
C THR A 382 -17.64 -7.15 -12.97
N PRO A 383 -16.46 -7.62 -12.51
CA PRO A 383 -15.17 -7.15 -13.00
C PRO A 383 -15.13 -7.13 -14.53
N TYR A 384 -14.44 -6.14 -15.11
CA TYR A 384 -14.35 -6.05 -16.56
C TYR A 384 -13.45 -7.15 -17.10
N LYS A 385 -13.84 -7.75 -18.24
CA LYS A 385 -13.01 -8.71 -18.95
C LYS A 385 -11.96 -7.98 -19.79
N PRO A 386 -10.65 -8.07 -19.49
CA PRO A 386 -9.63 -7.42 -20.32
C PRO A 386 -9.66 -7.89 -21.78
N SER A 387 -9.29 -7.01 -22.70
CA SER A 387 -9.15 -7.36 -24.12
C SER A 387 -8.11 -8.47 -24.29
N GLY A 388 -8.40 -9.45 -25.15
CA GLY A 388 -7.51 -10.60 -25.39
C GLY A 388 -7.62 -11.74 -24.38
N TYR A 389 -8.37 -11.59 -23.28
CA TYR A 389 -8.54 -12.64 -22.28
C TYR A 389 -9.39 -13.82 -22.84
N THR A 390 -8.91 -15.07 -22.75
CA THR A 390 -9.57 -16.23 -23.41
C THR A 390 -9.80 -17.45 -22.50
N GLY A 391 -10.99 -17.51 -21.88
CA GLY A 391 -11.37 -18.62 -21.00
C GLY A 391 -10.68 -18.52 -19.64
N GLN A 392 -10.43 -19.68 -19.01
CA GLN A 392 -9.68 -19.75 -17.76
C GLN A 392 -8.19 -19.54 -18.05
N MET A 393 -7.63 -18.45 -17.53
CA MET A 393 -6.20 -18.14 -17.59
C MET A 393 -5.58 -18.24 -16.19
N TYR A 394 -4.25 -18.24 -16.16
CA TYR A 394 -3.37 -18.15 -15.01
C TYR A 394 -2.53 -16.88 -15.16
N PHE A 395 -1.81 -16.47 -14.13
CA PHE A 395 -0.93 -15.32 -14.22
C PHE A 395 0.33 -15.49 -13.37
N ARG A 396 1.38 -14.76 -13.74
CA ARG A 396 2.65 -14.63 -13.01
C ARG A 396 3.24 -13.25 -13.27
N SER A 397 4.06 -12.76 -12.34
CA SER A 397 4.85 -11.56 -12.61
C SER A 397 5.69 -11.75 -13.87
N ILE A 398 5.83 -10.69 -14.64
CA ILE A 398 6.56 -10.71 -15.92
C ILE A 398 8.00 -11.19 -15.78
N GLY A 399 8.68 -10.85 -14.67
CA GLY A 399 10.01 -11.36 -14.37
C GLY A 399 10.01 -12.89 -14.19
N THR A 400 9.15 -13.39 -13.30
CA THR A 400 9.00 -14.84 -13.07
C THR A 400 8.62 -15.59 -14.34
N MET A 401 7.70 -15.04 -15.14
CA MET A 401 7.32 -15.64 -16.42
C MET A 401 8.54 -15.72 -17.35
N THR A 402 9.27 -14.62 -17.51
CA THR A 402 10.42 -14.56 -18.43
C THR A 402 11.52 -15.54 -18.06
N ASP A 403 11.82 -15.66 -16.77
CA ASP A 403 12.84 -16.60 -16.28
C ASP A 403 12.48 -18.06 -16.56
N ASN A 404 11.18 -18.38 -16.53
CA ASN A 404 10.69 -19.75 -16.66
C ASN A 404 10.16 -20.09 -18.06
N LEU A 405 9.93 -19.11 -18.93
CA LEU A 405 9.36 -19.34 -20.26
C LEU A 405 10.41 -19.91 -21.20
N ILE A 406 10.19 -21.12 -21.72
CA ILE A 406 11.05 -21.73 -22.74
C ILE A 406 10.34 -21.66 -24.09
N ASP A 407 11.06 -21.24 -25.12
CA ASP A 407 10.65 -21.35 -26.52
C ASP A 407 11.35 -22.57 -27.14
N ASP A 408 10.62 -23.68 -27.26
CA ASP A 408 11.10 -24.89 -27.92
C ASP A 408 10.53 -24.94 -29.34
N SER A 409 11.30 -24.40 -30.29
CA SER A 409 10.98 -24.44 -31.72
C SER A 409 9.60 -23.85 -32.07
N GLY A 410 9.22 -22.75 -31.42
CA GLY A 410 7.94 -22.06 -31.59
C GLY A 410 6.83 -22.57 -30.66
N THR A 411 7.14 -23.48 -29.72
CA THR A 411 6.23 -23.90 -28.66
C THR A 411 6.66 -23.31 -27.33
N LEU A 412 5.79 -22.49 -26.74
CA LEU A 412 6.03 -21.86 -25.45
C LEU A 412 5.68 -22.80 -24.30
N ARG A 413 6.57 -22.92 -23.29
CA ARG A 413 6.42 -23.79 -22.13
C ARG A 413 6.85 -23.10 -20.84
N LEU A 414 6.19 -23.42 -19.72
CA LEU A 414 6.65 -23.04 -18.38
C LEU A 414 7.66 -24.05 -17.84
N GLY A 415 8.95 -23.81 -18.01
CA GLY A 415 10.01 -24.74 -17.64
C GLY A 415 10.17 -25.91 -18.62
N ALA A 416 11.24 -26.69 -18.45
CA ALA A 416 11.64 -27.74 -19.39
C ALA A 416 10.56 -28.83 -19.56
N ASP A 417 9.95 -29.25 -18.45
CA ASP A 417 8.95 -30.32 -18.42
C ASP A 417 7.53 -29.82 -18.12
N GLY A 418 7.33 -28.50 -18.07
CA GLY A 418 6.04 -27.95 -17.67
C GLY A 418 5.04 -27.79 -18.81
N PRO A 419 3.88 -27.20 -18.50
CA PRO A 419 2.75 -27.15 -19.42
C PRO A 419 3.06 -26.27 -20.65
N VAL A 420 2.50 -26.68 -21.78
CA VAL A 420 2.51 -25.88 -23.02
C VAL A 420 1.55 -24.71 -22.86
N ILE A 421 2.00 -23.53 -23.23
CA ILE A 421 1.23 -22.29 -23.21
C ILE A 421 0.62 -22.04 -24.59
N TYR A 422 -0.70 -21.85 -24.65
CA TYR A 422 -1.46 -21.59 -25.87
C TYR A 422 -1.79 -20.13 -26.11
N SER A 423 -1.75 -19.31 -25.06
CA SER A 423 -1.98 -17.87 -25.13
C SER A 423 -1.18 -17.22 -24.02
N LEU A 424 -0.46 -16.16 -24.36
CA LEU A 424 0.16 -15.24 -23.42
C LEU A 424 -0.38 -13.85 -23.73
N LEU A 425 -0.69 -13.10 -22.68
CA LEU A 425 -1.31 -11.79 -22.73
C LEU A 425 -0.62 -10.91 -21.69
N ILE A 426 -0.18 -9.73 -22.12
CA ILE A 426 0.09 -8.61 -21.23
C ILE A 426 -1.05 -7.63 -21.45
N ILE A 427 -1.71 -7.21 -20.38
CA ILE A 427 -2.83 -6.26 -20.49
C ILE A 427 -2.30 -4.94 -21.07
N ASP A 428 -3.07 -4.32 -21.95
CA ASP A 428 -2.76 -3.14 -22.77
C ASP A 428 -1.69 -3.33 -23.88
N PHE A 429 -0.81 -4.33 -23.76
CA PHE A 429 0.14 -4.70 -24.82
C PHE A 429 -0.47 -5.71 -25.81
N GLY A 430 -1.37 -6.57 -25.34
CA GLY A 430 -2.04 -7.60 -26.13
C GLY A 430 -1.32 -8.95 -26.13
N ASN A 431 -1.66 -9.78 -27.11
CA ASN A 431 -1.17 -11.16 -27.19
C ASN A 431 0.32 -11.22 -27.54
N ILE A 432 1.06 -12.03 -26.77
CA ILE A 432 2.49 -12.27 -26.96
C ILE A 432 2.70 -13.55 -27.77
N ALA A 433 3.39 -13.42 -28.90
CA ALA A 433 3.59 -14.52 -29.84
C ALA A 433 4.88 -15.32 -29.63
N SER A 434 5.86 -14.79 -28.88
CA SER A 434 7.16 -15.45 -28.65
C SER A 434 7.84 -14.97 -27.38
N ARG A 435 8.81 -15.75 -26.90
CA ARG A 435 9.67 -15.36 -25.77
C ARG A 435 10.45 -14.08 -26.05
N ALA A 436 10.94 -13.88 -27.26
CA ALA A 436 11.68 -12.67 -27.64
C ALA A 436 10.84 -11.40 -27.51
N VAL A 437 9.54 -11.47 -27.83
CA VAL A 437 8.62 -10.34 -27.65
C VAL A 437 8.39 -10.05 -26.16
N LEU A 438 8.28 -11.09 -25.32
CA LEU A 438 8.19 -10.93 -23.86
C LEU A 438 9.46 -10.29 -23.27
N GLU A 439 10.64 -10.74 -23.68
CA GLU A 439 11.90 -10.15 -23.22
C GLU A 439 12.03 -8.69 -23.66
N SER A 440 11.55 -8.36 -24.87
CA SER A 440 11.55 -6.98 -25.36
C SER A 440 10.62 -6.06 -24.57
N SER A 441 9.51 -6.55 -24.00
CA SER A 441 8.61 -5.71 -23.21
C SER A 441 9.23 -5.34 -21.86
N ILE A 442 10.05 -6.19 -21.25
CA ILE A 442 10.83 -5.83 -20.06
C ILE A 442 11.75 -4.64 -20.34
N VAL A 443 12.44 -4.67 -21.49
CA VAL A 443 13.32 -3.56 -21.93
C VAL A 443 12.53 -2.28 -22.21
N GLN A 444 11.25 -2.40 -22.58
CA GLN A 444 10.34 -1.27 -22.83
C GLN A 444 9.72 -0.69 -21.55
N GLY A 445 10.17 -1.12 -20.35
CA GLY A 445 9.79 -0.49 -19.08
C GLY A 445 8.73 -1.24 -18.27
N TYR A 446 8.35 -2.46 -18.64
CA TYR A 446 7.36 -3.26 -17.92
C TYR A 446 7.95 -4.16 -16.82
N SER A 447 9.16 -3.89 -16.28
CA SER A 447 9.86 -4.81 -15.38
C SER A 447 9.24 -4.90 -13.98
N GLY A 448 8.93 -6.12 -13.51
CA GLY A 448 8.67 -6.44 -12.10
C GLY A 448 7.35 -5.92 -11.49
N GLN A 449 6.69 -4.96 -12.14
CA GLN A 449 5.44 -4.33 -11.67
C GLN A 449 4.19 -4.79 -12.43
N ARG A 450 4.34 -5.74 -13.37
CA ARG A 450 3.29 -6.22 -14.26
C ARG A 450 3.14 -7.74 -14.23
N ASN A 451 1.95 -8.21 -14.53
CA ASN A 451 1.58 -9.62 -14.69
C ASN A 451 1.48 -10.02 -16.17
N VAL A 452 1.85 -11.26 -16.44
CA VAL A 452 1.59 -11.96 -17.70
C VAL A 452 0.48 -12.97 -17.44
N PHE A 453 -0.62 -12.83 -18.18
CA PHE A 453 -1.74 -13.76 -18.17
C PHE A 453 -1.53 -14.81 -19.23
N PHE A 454 -1.78 -16.08 -18.91
CA PHE A 454 -1.52 -17.17 -19.83
C PHE A 454 -2.49 -18.34 -19.70
N LYS A 455 -2.61 -19.12 -20.77
CA LYS A 455 -3.44 -20.33 -20.81
C LYS A 455 -2.59 -21.55 -21.10
N ILE A 456 -2.78 -22.60 -20.29
CA ILE A 456 -2.10 -23.89 -20.45
C ILE A 456 -3.00 -24.94 -21.12
N LYS A 457 -2.37 -26.01 -21.65
CA LYS A 457 -3.06 -27.23 -22.15
C LYS A 457 -3.94 -27.85 -21.08
#